data_AF-A0A9P5TSZ4-F1
#
_entry.id   AF-A0A9P5TSZ4-F1
#
_cell.length_a   1.000
_cell.length_b   1.000
_cell.length_c   1.000
_cell.angle_alpha   90.00
_cell.angle_beta   90.00
_cell.angle_gamma   90.00
#
_symmetry.space_group_name_H-M   'P 1'
#
loop_
_entity.id
_entity.type
_entity.pdbx_description
1 polymer ?
#
loop_
_entity_poly.entity_id
_entity_poly.type
_entity_poly.pdbx_seq_one_letter_code
_entity_poly.pdbx_strand_id
1 'polypeptide(L)'
;MNQLFSPLQFPPELAQRILTHASHHLARRGHNAAYSFIGRRVLNAYFLMFLNSSQHLTPQHDIEQIASSALHTNLLGEHVAHAWGVGRVLVWAPSAPSEFAAKKLDLQTLRSAGLYKVQGEAVQAMVGGIYQQYGGSVAHRLFHTRILPRLRVKGGLPYPFFGDAQRFCDAMGGEQGSLLLEDSKRPKVEA
;
A
#
# COMPACT_ATOMS: atom_id res chain seq x y z
N MET A 1 6.04 11.95 -1.16
CA MET A 1 6.51 10.57 -1.44
C MET A 1 7.97 10.38 -1.06
N ASN A 2 8.89 11.26 -1.48
CA ASN A 2 10.34 11.13 -1.16
C ASN A 2 10.62 11.05 0.34
N GLN A 3 9.94 11.86 1.17
CA GLN A 3 10.05 11.77 2.63
C GLN A 3 9.49 10.44 3.17
N LEU A 4 8.32 10.03 2.68
CA LEU A 4 7.62 8.82 3.15
C LEU A 4 8.39 7.53 2.84
N PHE A 5 9.05 7.48 1.67
CA PHE A 5 9.74 6.29 1.18
C PHE A 5 11.24 6.51 1.01
N SER A 6 11.85 7.37 1.83
CA SER A 6 13.31 7.56 1.82
C SER A 6 14.02 6.20 1.90
N PRO A 7 15.07 5.96 1.07
CA PRO A 7 15.79 6.91 0.23
C PRO A 7 15.28 7.07 -1.22
N LEU A 8 14.10 6.55 -1.56
CA LEU A 8 13.57 6.58 -2.92
C LEU A 8 13.26 8.01 -3.40
N GLN A 9 13.61 8.33 -4.65
CA GLN A 9 13.44 9.65 -5.27
C GLN A 9 12.43 9.62 -6.41
N PHE A 10 11.24 10.21 -6.19
CA PHE A 10 10.16 10.21 -7.18
C PHE A 10 10.18 11.51 -7.99
N PRO A 11 10.10 11.44 -9.32
CA PRO A 11 9.81 12.61 -10.15
C PRO A 11 8.50 13.27 -9.69
N PRO A 12 8.43 14.61 -9.58
CA PRO A 12 7.23 15.31 -9.14
C PRO A 12 5.97 14.95 -9.94
N GLU A 13 6.12 14.78 -11.26
CA GLU A 13 5.03 14.44 -12.17
C GLU A 13 4.50 13.04 -11.90
N LEU A 14 5.38 12.09 -11.58
CA LEU A 14 5.00 10.73 -11.20
C LEU A 14 4.26 10.75 -9.86
N ALA A 15 4.79 11.44 -8.87
CA ALA A 15 4.16 11.57 -7.55
C ALA A 15 2.77 12.21 -7.66
N GLN A 16 2.62 13.26 -8.47
CA GLN A 16 1.34 13.90 -8.73
C GLN A 16 0.34 12.94 -9.37
N ARG A 17 0.75 12.17 -10.38
CA ARG A 17 -0.13 11.16 -11.03
C ARG A 17 -0.57 10.07 -10.06
N ILE A 18 0.34 9.56 -9.24
CA ILE A 18 0.05 8.54 -8.21
C ILE A 18 -0.94 9.07 -7.16
N LEU A 19 -0.83 10.35 -6.81
CA LEU A 19 -1.68 11.02 -5.82
C LEU A 19 -2.96 11.64 -6.39
N THR A 20 -3.24 11.49 -7.69
CA THR A 20 -4.46 12.02 -8.32
C THR A 20 -5.44 10.89 -8.60
N HIS A 21 -6.59 10.93 -7.94
CA HIS A 21 -7.69 9.99 -8.18
C HIS A 21 -8.52 10.42 -9.40
N ALA A 22 -9.13 9.44 -10.08
CA ALA A 22 -9.91 9.65 -11.31
C ALA A 22 -11.13 10.57 -11.13
N SER A 23 -11.64 10.73 -9.90
CA SER A 23 -12.77 11.63 -9.62
C SER A 23 -12.41 13.13 -9.66
N HIS A 24 -11.12 13.49 -9.64
CA HIS A 24 -10.72 14.88 -9.63
C HIS A 24 -10.61 15.47 -11.05
N HIS A 25 -10.90 16.76 -11.23
CA HIS A 25 -10.84 17.41 -12.55
C HIS A 25 -9.42 17.39 -13.18
N LEU A 26 -8.38 17.39 -12.35
CA LEU A 26 -6.98 17.27 -12.82
C LEU A 26 -6.63 15.87 -13.37
N ALA A 27 -7.49 14.85 -13.17
CA ALA A 27 -7.25 13.49 -13.66
C ALA A 27 -7.03 13.41 -15.18
N ARG A 28 -7.54 14.39 -15.95
CA ARG A 28 -7.29 14.52 -17.40
C ARG A 28 -5.80 14.65 -17.76
N ARG A 29 -4.96 15.08 -16.82
CA ARG A 29 -3.49 15.20 -16.98
C ARG A 29 -2.74 13.93 -16.53
N GLY A 30 -3.48 12.90 -16.15
CA GLY A 30 -2.97 11.66 -15.58
C GLY A 30 -3.52 11.43 -14.18
N HIS A 31 -3.84 10.18 -13.89
CA HIS A 31 -4.38 9.74 -12.60
C HIS A 31 -3.84 8.35 -12.25
N ASN A 32 -4.18 7.90 -11.05
CA ASN A 32 -3.53 6.77 -10.41
C ASN A 32 -4.04 5.38 -10.84
N ALA A 33 -4.96 5.27 -11.80
CA ALA A 33 -5.64 4.00 -12.09
C ALA A 33 -4.71 2.91 -12.66
N ALA A 34 -3.78 3.28 -13.54
CA ALA A 34 -2.81 2.32 -14.09
C ALA A 34 -1.88 1.80 -12.98
N TYR A 35 -1.41 2.69 -12.12
CA TYR A 35 -0.56 2.33 -10.99
C TYR A 35 -1.32 1.50 -9.95
N SER A 36 -2.57 1.84 -9.63
CA SER A 36 -3.37 1.07 -8.68
C SER A 36 -3.70 -0.32 -9.22
N PHE A 37 -3.96 -0.44 -10.52
CA PHE A 37 -4.15 -1.73 -11.19
C PHE A 37 -2.94 -2.67 -11.03
N ILE A 38 -1.72 -2.13 -11.19
CA ILE A 38 -0.47 -2.88 -11.00
C ILE A 38 -0.26 -3.18 -9.52
N GLY A 39 -0.39 -2.17 -8.66
CA GLY A 39 -0.16 -2.32 -7.23
C GLY A 39 -1.08 -3.33 -6.57
N ARG A 40 -2.34 -3.45 -6.99
CA ARG A 40 -3.25 -4.52 -6.55
C ARG A 40 -2.68 -5.91 -6.81
N ARG A 41 -2.13 -6.13 -8.01
CA ARG A 41 -1.53 -7.43 -8.38
C ARG A 41 -0.24 -7.70 -7.62
N VAL A 42 0.59 -6.67 -7.46
CA VAL A 42 1.84 -6.75 -6.70
C VAL A 42 1.57 -7.09 -5.23
N LEU A 43 0.62 -6.40 -4.60
CA LEU A 43 0.20 -6.69 -3.22
C LEU A 43 -0.35 -8.10 -3.09
N ASN A 44 -1.24 -8.52 -3.99
CA ASN A 44 -1.81 -9.86 -3.96
C ASN A 44 -0.74 -10.93 -4.12
N ALA A 45 0.19 -10.77 -5.07
CA ALA A 45 1.28 -11.71 -5.28
C ALA A 45 2.16 -11.85 -4.03
N TYR A 46 2.61 -10.74 -3.44
CA TYR A 46 3.46 -10.78 -2.24
C TYR A 46 2.73 -11.31 -1.01
N PHE A 47 1.44 -11.01 -0.87
CA PHE A 47 0.63 -11.56 0.22
C PHE A 47 0.43 -13.07 0.10
N LEU A 48 0.16 -13.58 -1.11
CA LEU A 48 0.05 -15.02 -1.36
C LEU A 48 1.40 -15.73 -1.15
N MET A 49 2.51 -15.14 -1.61
CA MET A 49 3.85 -15.65 -1.34
C MET A 49 4.16 -15.71 0.16
N PHE A 50 3.79 -14.65 0.90
CA PHE A 50 3.91 -14.61 2.35
C PHE A 50 3.12 -15.73 3.02
N LEU A 51 1.83 -15.89 2.69
CA LEU A 51 1.00 -16.96 3.25
C LEU A 51 1.58 -18.34 2.96
N ASN A 52 2.02 -18.58 1.71
CA ASN A 52 2.60 -19.86 1.31
C ASN A 52 3.95 -20.16 1.97
N SER A 53 4.64 -19.14 2.51
CA SER A 53 5.88 -19.30 3.28
C SER A 53 5.65 -19.54 4.77
N SER A 54 4.42 -19.40 5.25
CA SER A 54 4.06 -19.55 6.66
C SER A 54 3.94 -21.02 7.05
N GLN A 55 4.52 -21.39 8.18
CA GLN A 55 4.32 -22.71 8.80
C GLN A 55 2.92 -22.87 9.43
N HIS A 56 2.20 -21.76 9.62
CA HIS A 56 0.85 -21.73 10.17
C HIS A 56 -0.24 -21.88 9.10
N LEU A 57 0.14 -21.92 7.82
CA LEU A 57 -0.81 -22.21 6.75
C LEU A 57 -1.24 -23.68 6.83
N THR A 58 -2.54 -23.90 6.91
CA THR A 58 -3.16 -25.22 6.96
C THR A 58 -4.21 -25.37 5.85
N PRO A 59 -4.57 -26.60 5.45
CA PRO A 59 -5.59 -26.83 4.41
C PRO A 59 -6.98 -26.27 4.72
N GLN A 60 -7.26 -25.92 5.97
CA GLN A 60 -8.53 -25.32 6.39
C GLN A 60 -8.60 -23.82 6.11
N HIS A 61 -7.47 -23.17 5.78
CA HIS A 61 -7.45 -21.76 5.46
C HIS A 61 -7.91 -21.52 4.02
N ASP A 62 -8.94 -20.70 3.86
CA ASP A 62 -9.31 -20.14 2.57
C ASP A 62 -8.37 -18.98 2.23
N ILE A 63 -7.34 -19.28 1.43
CA ILE A 63 -6.30 -18.32 1.05
C ILE A 63 -6.89 -17.15 0.27
N GLU A 64 -7.89 -17.39 -0.59
CA GLU A 64 -8.52 -16.34 -1.39
C GLU A 64 -9.34 -15.39 -0.52
N GLN A 65 -10.13 -15.94 0.41
CA GLN A 65 -10.88 -15.16 1.37
C GLN A 65 -9.96 -14.33 2.29
N ILE A 66 -8.87 -14.92 2.76
CA ILE A 66 -7.88 -14.22 3.59
C ILE A 66 -7.24 -13.07 2.80
N ALA A 67 -6.81 -13.32 1.55
CA ALA A 67 -6.21 -12.28 0.71
C ALA A 67 -7.21 -11.16 0.37
N SER A 68 -8.44 -11.51 0.00
CA SER A 68 -9.51 -10.57 -0.30
C SER A 68 -9.84 -9.67 0.90
N SER A 69 -9.87 -10.25 2.10
CA SER A 69 -10.15 -9.50 3.34
C SER A 69 -8.96 -8.63 3.75
N ALA A 70 -7.76 -9.21 3.82
CA ALA A 70 -6.56 -8.53 4.28
C ALA A 70 -6.10 -7.40 3.36
N LEU A 71 -6.33 -7.53 2.05
CA LEU A 71 -5.98 -6.51 1.05
C LEU A 71 -7.19 -5.68 0.60
N HIS A 72 -8.31 -5.76 1.32
CA HIS A 72 -9.50 -5.00 1.00
C HIS A 72 -9.18 -3.51 0.95
N THR A 73 -9.56 -2.83 -0.14
CA THR A 73 -9.16 -1.45 -0.41
C THR A 73 -9.49 -0.48 0.74
N ASN A 74 -10.66 -0.63 1.38
CA ASN A 74 -11.01 0.22 2.52
C ASN A 74 -10.07 0.00 3.72
N LEU A 75 -9.61 -1.24 3.95
CA LEU A 75 -8.69 -1.56 5.04
C LEU A 75 -7.32 -0.93 4.79
N LEU A 76 -6.85 -0.97 3.53
CA LEU A 76 -5.64 -0.26 3.11
C LEU A 76 -5.78 1.26 3.34
N GLY A 77 -6.94 1.84 3.00
CA GLY A 77 -7.22 3.25 3.26
C GLY A 77 -7.20 3.59 4.76
N GLU A 78 -7.95 2.83 5.55
CA GLU A 78 -8.15 3.08 6.97
C GLU A 78 -6.85 2.90 7.79
N HIS A 79 -6.02 1.90 7.47
CA HIS A 79 -4.85 1.58 8.30
C HIS A 79 -3.51 1.99 7.69
N VAL A 80 -3.32 1.78 6.38
CA VAL A 80 -2.05 2.08 5.71
C VAL A 80 -2.01 3.54 5.28
N ALA A 81 -3.03 3.99 4.55
CA ALA A 81 -3.07 5.35 4.01
C ALA A 81 -3.17 6.41 5.11
N HIS A 82 -3.95 6.13 6.17
CA HIS A 82 -4.02 6.96 7.36
C HIS A 82 -2.64 7.13 8.03
N ALA A 83 -1.93 6.02 8.25
CA ALA A 83 -0.59 6.04 8.84
C ALA A 83 0.44 6.81 8.00
N TRP A 84 0.30 6.76 6.68
CA TRP A 84 1.15 7.49 5.74
C TRP A 84 0.72 8.94 5.51
N GLY A 85 -0.38 9.39 6.12
CA GLY A 85 -0.90 10.74 5.95
C GLY A 85 -1.41 11.02 4.53
N VAL A 86 -1.77 9.99 3.76
CA VAL A 86 -2.18 10.11 2.34
C VAL A 86 -3.37 11.06 2.18
N GLY A 87 -4.31 11.05 3.13
CA GLY A 87 -5.48 11.93 3.09
C GLY A 87 -5.17 13.44 3.05
N ARG A 88 -3.96 13.85 3.47
CA ARG A 88 -3.54 15.26 3.45
C ARG A 88 -3.05 15.73 2.08
N VAL A 89 -2.64 14.79 1.23
CA VAL A 89 -1.95 15.08 -0.04
C VAL A 89 -2.68 14.49 -1.25
N LEU A 90 -3.68 13.63 -1.01
CA LEU A 90 -4.47 13.00 -2.06
C LEU A 90 -5.36 14.02 -2.76
N VAL A 91 -5.26 14.04 -4.09
CA VAL A 91 -6.05 14.91 -4.96
C VAL A 91 -7.26 14.11 -5.46
N TRP A 92 -8.43 14.36 -4.87
CA TRP A 92 -9.67 13.66 -5.18
C TRP A 92 -10.90 14.55 -4.96
N ALA A 93 -12.04 14.18 -5.52
CA ALA A 93 -13.33 14.80 -5.26
C ALA A 93 -14.32 13.76 -4.70
N PRO A 94 -15.12 14.09 -3.67
CA PRO A 94 -16.12 13.18 -3.11
C PRO A 94 -17.29 12.98 -4.06
N SER A 95 -17.91 11.79 -4.00
CA SER A 95 -19.12 11.47 -4.79
C SER A 95 -20.40 12.10 -4.24
N ALA A 96 -20.33 12.92 -3.19
CA ALA A 96 -21.49 13.54 -2.55
C ALA A 96 -21.97 14.80 -3.31
N PRO A 97 -23.27 15.15 -3.22
CA PRO A 97 -23.81 16.37 -3.82
C PRO A 97 -23.07 17.63 -3.38
N SER A 98 -22.97 18.61 -4.27
CA SER A 98 -22.19 19.85 -4.11
C SER A 98 -22.47 20.68 -2.84
N GLU A 99 -23.60 20.46 -2.16
CA GLU A 99 -23.97 21.13 -0.89
C GLU A 99 -23.01 20.81 0.26
N PHE A 100 -22.27 19.71 0.18
CA PHE A 100 -21.30 19.32 1.21
C PHE A 100 -19.92 19.95 1.04
N ALA A 101 -19.61 20.54 -0.13
CA ALA A 101 -18.27 21.06 -0.44
C ALA A 101 -17.89 22.33 0.34
N ALA A 102 -18.87 23.04 0.91
CA ALA A 102 -18.69 24.34 1.57
C ALA A 102 -18.54 24.26 3.11
N LYS A 103 -18.85 23.11 3.74
CA LYS A 103 -18.64 22.90 5.18
C LYS A 103 -17.43 21.99 5.39
N LYS A 104 -16.70 22.17 6.50
CA LYS A 104 -15.77 21.14 7.00
C LYS A 104 -16.56 19.85 7.18
N LEU A 105 -16.51 18.98 6.17
CA LEU A 105 -17.12 17.66 6.19
C LEU A 105 -16.56 16.88 7.38
N ASP A 106 -17.44 16.31 8.19
CA ASP A 106 -17.03 15.41 9.25
C ASP A 106 -16.42 14.11 8.67
N LEU A 107 -15.64 13.40 9.48
CA LEU A 107 -14.98 12.16 9.07
C LEU A 107 -15.99 11.07 8.66
N GLN A 108 -17.18 11.05 9.28
CA GLN A 108 -18.21 10.06 8.99
C GLN A 108 -18.81 10.26 7.59
N THR A 109 -19.02 11.50 7.18
CA THR A 109 -19.53 11.89 5.87
C THR A 109 -18.46 11.70 4.80
N LEU A 110 -17.19 11.95 5.11
CA LEU A 110 -16.09 11.60 4.20
C LEU A 110 -15.97 10.08 4.02
N ARG A 111 -16.15 9.30 5.11
CA ARG A 111 -16.16 7.83 5.06
C ARG A 111 -17.29 7.32 4.17
N SER A 112 -18.51 7.83 4.35
CA SER A 112 -19.66 7.46 3.51
C SER A 112 -19.49 7.93 2.06
N ALA A 113 -18.77 9.03 1.82
CA ALA A 113 -18.41 9.52 0.49
C ALA A 113 -17.26 8.75 -0.20
N GLY A 114 -16.73 7.69 0.43
CA GLY A 114 -15.73 6.80 -0.17
C GLY A 114 -14.27 7.15 0.12
N LEU A 115 -13.98 7.98 1.14
CA LEU A 115 -12.62 8.40 1.50
C LEU A 115 -11.63 7.22 1.61
N TYR A 116 -11.96 6.19 2.39
CA TYR A 116 -11.06 5.04 2.60
C TYR A 116 -10.86 4.22 1.33
N LYS A 117 -11.86 4.16 0.44
CA LYS A 117 -11.70 3.52 -0.86
C LYS A 117 -10.66 4.27 -1.70
N VAL A 118 -10.82 5.58 -1.84
CA VAL A 118 -9.93 6.42 -2.67
C VAL A 118 -8.51 6.47 -2.08
N GLN A 119 -8.39 6.50 -0.75
CA GLN A 119 -7.10 6.39 -0.07
C GLN A 119 -6.44 5.01 -0.24
N GLY A 120 -7.20 3.93 -0.18
CA GLY A 120 -6.68 2.58 -0.42
C GLY A 120 -6.21 2.38 -1.87
N GLU A 121 -6.93 2.93 -2.84
CA GLU A 121 -6.49 2.95 -4.24
C GLU A 121 -5.20 3.74 -4.43
N ALA A 122 -5.01 4.82 -3.67
CA ALA A 122 -3.75 5.56 -3.66
C ALA A 122 -2.59 4.76 -3.05
N VAL A 123 -2.82 3.98 -1.98
CA VAL A 123 -1.81 3.04 -1.44
C VAL A 123 -1.42 2.01 -2.50
N GLN A 124 -2.40 1.40 -3.18
CA GLN A 124 -2.15 0.49 -4.29
C GLN A 124 -1.35 1.20 -5.39
N ALA A 125 -1.70 2.43 -5.77
CA ALA A 125 -0.96 3.19 -6.76
C ALA A 125 0.49 3.50 -6.34
N MET A 126 0.74 3.82 -5.08
CA MET A 126 2.11 4.00 -4.57
C MET A 126 2.93 2.73 -4.72
N VAL A 127 2.36 1.57 -4.37
CA VAL A 127 3.02 0.27 -4.55
C VAL A 127 3.30 0.00 -6.02
N GLY A 128 2.33 0.24 -6.92
CA GLY A 128 2.51 0.06 -8.35
C GLY A 128 3.56 0.99 -8.94
N GLY A 129 3.61 2.25 -8.50
CA GLY A 129 4.64 3.21 -8.90
C GLY A 129 6.03 2.82 -8.42
N ILE A 130 6.14 2.31 -7.18
CA ILE A 130 7.41 1.80 -6.64
C ILE A 130 7.87 0.57 -7.39
N TYR A 131 6.96 -0.36 -7.69
CA TYR A 131 7.26 -1.55 -8.47
C TYR A 131 7.78 -1.18 -9.88
N GLN A 132 7.12 -0.24 -10.56
CA GLN A 132 7.56 0.20 -11.88
C GLN A 132 8.89 0.95 -11.87
N GLN A 133 9.11 1.82 -10.88
CA GLN A 133 10.28 2.71 -10.85
C GLN A 133 11.54 2.05 -10.25
N TYR A 134 11.36 1.17 -9.25
CA TYR A 134 12.48 0.59 -8.49
C TYR A 134 12.46 -0.95 -8.46
N GLY A 135 11.50 -1.58 -9.14
CA GLY A 135 11.45 -3.02 -9.31
C GLY A 135 10.79 -3.80 -8.16
N GLY A 136 10.67 -5.11 -8.38
CA GLY A 136 9.95 -6.00 -7.47
C GLY A 136 10.58 -6.13 -6.09
N SER A 137 11.91 -6.18 -5.98
CA SER A 137 12.57 -6.36 -4.69
C SER A 137 12.30 -5.21 -3.72
N VAL A 138 12.28 -3.97 -4.22
CA VAL A 138 11.98 -2.77 -3.41
C VAL A 138 10.51 -2.75 -3.00
N ALA A 139 9.59 -3.07 -3.92
CA ALA A 139 8.17 -3.16 -3.63
C ALA A 139 7.84 -4.30 -2.63
N HIS A 140 8.52 -5.44 -2.74
CA HIS A 140 8.39 -6.57 -1.82
C HIS A 140 8.85 -6.21 -0.41
N ARG A 141 9.99 -5.51 -0.32
CA ARG A 141 10.47 -4.99 0.96
C ARG A 141 9.51 -3.98 1.57
N LEU A 142 8.97 -3.05 0.78
CA LEU A 142 7.93 -2.12 1.23
C LEU A 142 6.72 -2.87 1.78
N PHE A 143 6.27 -3.92 1.09
CA PHE A 143 5.14 -4.73 1.53
C PHE A 143 5.36 -5.31 2.92
N HIS A 144 6.48 -6.02 3.14
CA HIS A 144 6.77 -6.67 4.42
C HIS A 144 7.08 -5.70 5.56
N THR A 145 7.69 -4.55 5.26
CA THR A 145 8.12 -3.60 6.29
C THR A 145 7.05 -2.56 6.62
N ARG A 146 6.29 -2.04 5.64
CA ARG A 146 5.45 -0.85 5.85
C ARG A 146 3.96 -1.08 5.62
N ILE A 147 3.57 -2.17 4.96
CA ILE A 147 2.16 -2.47 4.67
C ILE A 147 1.67 -3.59 5.58
N LEU A 148 2.25 -4.78 5.47
CA LEU A 148 1.81 -5.98 6.17
C LEU A 148 1.74 -5.80 7.71
N PRO A 149 2.68 -5.11 8.39
CA PRO A 149 2.58 -4.87 9.83
C PRO A 149 1.35 -4.05 10.22
N ARG A 150 0.85 -3.19 9.33
CA ARG A 150 -0.34 -2.35 9.52
C ARG A 150 -1.65 -3.08 9.22
N LEU A 151 -1.58 -4.26 8.63
CA LEU A 151 -2.73 -5.14 8.38
C LEU A 151 -2.96 -6.13 9.53
N ARG A 152 -2.18 -6.05 10.62
CA ARG A 152 -2.38 -6.84 11.84
C ARG A 152 -3.53 -6.29 12.69
N VAL A 153 -4.72 -6.26 12.09
CA VAL A 153 -5.94 -5.66 12.63
C VAL A 153 -7.12 -6.60 12.39
N LYS A 154 -8.25 -6.34 13.06
CA LYS A 154 -9.48 -7.10 12.83
C LYS A 154 -9.94 -6.94 11.38
N GLY A 155 -10.22 -8.05 10.69
CA GLY A 155 -10.58 -8.07 9.27
C GLY A 155 -9.38 -7.97 8.32
N GLY A 156 -8.17 -7.81 8.86
CA GLY A 156 -6.91 -7.84 8.13
C GLY A 156 -6.28 -9.21 8.07
N LEU A 157 -4.97 -9.27 8.31
CA LEU A 157 -4.21 -10.50 8.43
C LEU A 157 -4.77 -11.36 9.59
N PRO A 158 -4.95 -12.68 9.42
CA PRO A 158 -5.36 -13.55 10.51
C PRO A 158 -4.27 -13.69 11.59
N TYR A 159 -4.69 -13.83 12.84
CA TYR A 159 -3.80 -13.89 14.01
C TYR A 159 -2.68 -14.95 13.91
N PRO A 160 -2.91 -16.18 13.39
CA PRO A 160 -1.84 -17.17 13.25
C PRO A 160 -0.62 -16.69 12.46
N PHE A 161 -0.80 -15.74 11.53
CA PHE A 161 0.26 -15.23 10.67
C PHE A 161 0.99 -14.00 11.25
N PHE A 162 0.59 -13.49 12.42
CA PHE A 162 1.18 -12.28 13.00
C PHE A 162 2.66 -12.44 13.34
N GLY A 163 3.04 -13.61 13.86
CA GLY A 163 4.42 -13.95 14.19
C GLY A 163 5.31 -13.95 12.94
N ASP A 164 4.84 -14.59 11.86
CA ASP A 164 5.56 -14.62 10.59
C ASP A 164 5.69 -13.22 9.99
N ALA A 165 4.61 -12.42 10.00
CA ALA A 165 4.64 -11.05 9.48
C ALA A 165 5.67 -10.19 10.22
N GLN A 166 5.74 -10.31 11.55
CA GLN A 166 6.73 -9.62 12.37
C GLN A 166 8.15 -10.11 12.04
N ARG A 167 8.36 -11.43 11.94
CA ARG A 167 9.66 -12.03 11.59
C ARG A 167 10.18 -11.52 10.24
N PHE A 168 9.34 -11.48 9.21
CA PHE A 168 9.74 -10.95 7.89
C PHE A 168 10.03 -9.45 7.93
N CYS A 169 9.24 -8.68 8.69
CA CYS A 169 9.48 -7.26 8.88
C CYS A 169 10.85 -7.02 9.53
N ASP A 170 11.16 -7.71 10.64
CA ASP A 170 12.41 -7.56 11.38
C ASP A 170 13.62 -8.00 10.55
N ALA A 171 13.52 -9.12 9.84
CA ALA A 171 14.57 -9.59 8.93
C ALA A 171 14.90 -8.59 7.81
N MET A 172 13.95 -7.71 7.46
CA MET A 172 14.13 -6.64 6.48
C MET A 172 14.44 -5.27 7.10
N GLY A 173 14.80 -5.22 8.38
CA GLY A 173 15.19 -3.98 9.08
C GLY A 173 14.04 -3.24 9.76
N GLY A 174 12.89 -3.89 9.95
CA GLY A 174 11.74 -3.34 10.67
C GLY A 174 10.92 -2.32 9.86
N GLU A 175 9.93 -1.69 10.51
CA GLU A 175 8.97 -0.81 9.80
C GLU A 175 9.61 0.43 9.16
N GLN A 176 10.78 0.84 9.65
CA GLN A 176 11.54 1.97 9.12
C GLN A 176 12.83 1.52 8.41
N GLY A 177 12.98 0.22 8.14
CA GLY A 177 14.12 -0.31 7.41
C GLY A 177 14.30 0.36 6.04
N SER A 178 15.56 0.43 5.59
CA SER A 178 15.87 0.95 4.25
C SER A 178 15.17 0.11 3.19
N LEU A 179 14.52 0.78 2.23
CA LEU A 179 13.87 0.12 1.10
C LEU A 179 14.87 -0.33 0.02
N LEU A 180 16.08 0.23 0.02
CA LEU A 180 17.16 -0.20 -0.85
C LEU A 180 17.99 -1.27 -0.14
N LEU A 181 18.37 -2.31 -0.87
CA LEU A 181 19.38 -3.25 -0.41
C LEU A 181 20.72 -2.51 -0.36
N GLU A 182 21.39 -2.54 0.79
CA GLU A 182 22.79 -2.10 0.83
C GLU A 182 23.64 -3.11 0.06
N ASP A 183 24.47 -2.65 -0.87
CA ASP A 183 25.36 -3.51 -1.69
C ASP A 183 26.41 -4.26 -0.86
N SER A 184 26.54 -3.96 0.44
CA SER A 184 27.45 -4.65 1.36
C SER A 184 26.89 -6.01 1.80
N LYS A 185 27.05 -7.01 0.92
CA LYS A 185 27.27 -8.45 1.22
C LYS A 185 27.01 -9.37 0.00
N ARG A 186 27.24 -8.91 -1.24
CA ARG A 186 27.46 -9.90 -2.31
C ARG A 186 28.87 -10.45 -2.13
N PRO A 187 29.08 -11.74 -1.78
CA PRO A 187 30.40 -12.32 -1.91
C PRO A 187 30.83 -12.09 -3.36
N LYS A 188 31.99 -11.47 -3.56
CA LYS A 188 32.60 -11.38 -4.88
C LYS A 188 32.80 -12.83 -5.33
N VAL A 189 32.02 -13.25 -6.32
CA VAL A 189 32.31 -14.48 -7.04
C VAL A 189 33.54 -14.14 -7.86
N GLU A 190 34.71 -14.58 -7.40
CA GLU A 190 35.92 -14.59 -8.21
C GLU A 190 35.65 -15.52 -9.40
N ALA A 191 35.77 -14.98 -10.61
CA ALA A 191 35.66 -15.69 -11.87
C ALA A 191 36.99 -16.36 -12.22
#